data_AF-A0A355WFE9-F1
#
_entry.id   AF-A0A355WFE9-F1
#
_cell.length_a   1.000
_cell.length_b   1.000
_cell.length_c   1.000
_cell.angle_alpha   90.00
_cell.angle_beta   90.00
_cell.angle_gamma   90.00
#
_symmetry.space_group_name_H-M   'P 1'
#
loop_
_entity.id
_entity.type
_entity.pdbx_description
1 polymer ?
#
loop_
_entity_poly.entity_id
_entity_poly.type
_entity_poly.pdbx_seq_one_letter_code
_entity_poly.pdbx_strand_id
1 'polypeptide(L)'
;ERASARETAIRTAVGAFCMELLKIFDVKIVNRTISIGNIFDNDEVNMQDDRVLKKIMSSNVFCYDNEKEKDMINAIDDAKQNGDTLGGCCQISAFNIPVGLG
;
A
#
# COMPACT_ATOMS: atom_id res chain seq x y z
N GLU A 1 17.05 -15.56 -15.36
CA GLU A 1 16.25 -14.90 -14.29
C GLU A 1 16.14 -13.40 -14.52
N ARG A 2 15.13 -12.92 -15.27
CA ARG A 2 14.83 -11.46 -15.40
C ARG A 2 13.41 -11.10 -14.98
N ALA A 3 12.52 -12.08 -14.80
CA ALA A 3 11.11 -11.87 -14.46
C ALA A 3 10.82 -12.00 -12.95
N SER A 4 11.85 -11.96 -12.10
CA SER A 4 11.66 -12.04 -10.64
C SER A 4 11.25 -10.69 -10.08
N ALA A 5 10.36 -10.71 -9.08
CA ALA A 5 10.05 -9.53 -8.26
C ALA A 5 11.28 -8.90 -7.61
N ARG A 6 12.44 -9.58 -7.59
CA ARG A 6 13.72 -9.00 -7.13
C ARG A 6 14.10 -7.72 -7.90
N GLU A 7 13.65 -7.56 -9.13
CA GLU A 7 13.85 -6.34 -9.91
C GLU A 7 13.12 -5.11 -9.32
N THR A 8 12.07 -5.31 -8.52
CA THR A 8 11.38 -4.21 -7.81
C THR A 8 12.30 -3.45 -6.85
N ALA A 9 13.35 -4.08 -6.32
CA ALA A 9 14.29 -3.42 -5.40
C ALA A 9 14.95 -2.19 -6.04
N ILE A 10 15.40 -2.29 -7.31
CA ILE A 10 16.00 -1.14 -7.99
C ILE A 10 14.93 -0.11 -8.39
N ARG A 11 13.73 -0.55 -8.74
CA ARG A 11 12.60 0.36 -9.02
C ARG A 11 12.22 1.17 -7.78
N THR A 12 12.20 0.55 -6.60
CA THR A 12 11.93 1.23 -5.32
C THR A 12 13.03 2.23 -4.99
N ALA A 13 14.31 1.90 -5.23
CA ALA A 13 15.41 2.83 -5.02
C ALA A 13 15.32 4.07 -5.93
N VAL A 14 15.04 3.87 -7.22
CA VAL A 14 14.78 4.98 -8.16
C VAL A 14 13.53 5.76 -7.75
N GLY A 15 12.46 5.07 -7.34
CA GLY A 15 11.25 5.69 -6.82
C GLY A 15 11.50 6.57 -5.61
N ALA A 16 12.38 6.17 -4.68
CA ALA A 16 12.77 6.99 -3.55
C ALA A 16 13.48 8.29 -3.96
N PHE A 17 14.34 8.24 -4.98
CA PHE A 17 14.93 9.45 -5.57
C PHE A 17 13.86 10.35 -6.19
N CYS A 18 12.90 9.77 -6.94
CA CYS A 18 11.77 10.53 -7.47
C CYS A 18 10.92 11.16 -6.37
N MET A 19 10.70 10.46 -5.24
CA MET A 19 9.97 11.01 -4.11
C MET A 19 10.67 12.23 -3.51
N GLU A 20 12.00 12.26 -3.42
CA GLU A 20 12.72 13.46 -2.97
C GLU A 20 12.56 14.64 -3.93
N LEU A 21 12.59 14.40 -5.24
CA LEU A 21 12.30 15.45 -6.22
C LEU A 21 10.88 15.99 -6.06
N LEU A 22 9.91 15.12 -5.86
CA LEU A 22 8.49 15.47 -5.72
C LEU A 22 8.22 16.31 -4.46
N LYS A 23 9.01 16.17 -3.38
CA LYS A 23 8.88 17.01 -2.19
C LYS A 23 9.09 18.50 -2.47
N ILE A 24 9.87 18.86 -3.50
CA ILE A 24 10.07 20.27 -3.90
C ILE A 24 8.74 20.90 -4.36
N PHE A 25 7.81 20.08 -4.86
CA PHE A 25 6.47 20.50 -5.29
C PHE A 25 5.40 20.26 -4.22
N ASP A 26 5.80 19.94 -2.98
CA ASP A 26 4.91 19.53 -1.89
C ASP A 26 4.01 18.33 -2.23
N VAL A 27 4.41 17.52 -3.21
CA VAL A 27 3.67 16.33 -3.62
C VAL A 27 3.83 15.23 -2.57
N LYS A 28 2.70 14.71 -2.09
CA LYS A 28 2.64 13.63 -1.10
C LYS A 28 2.05 12.37 -1.72
N ILE A 29 2.80 11.27 -1.72
CA ILE A 29 2.35 9.96 -2.18
C ILE A 29 2.20 9.03 -0.97
N VAL A 30 1.04 8.40 -0.84
CA VAL A 30 0.70 7.48 0.25
C VAL A 30 -0.02 6.25 -0.29
N ASN A 31 -0.07 5.18 0.50
CA ASN A 31 -0.77 3.96 0.13
C ASN A 31 -1.46 3.29 1.32
N ARG A 32 -2.41 2.40 1.01
CA ARG A 32 -2.96 1.42 1.93
C ARG A 32 -3.31 0.14 1.17
N THR A 33 -3.44 -0.97 1.89
CA THR A 33 -3.98 -2.22 1.38
C THR A 33 -5.51 -2.18 1.47
N ILE A 34 -6.18 -2.45 0.35
CA ILE A 34 -7.65 -2.51 0.26
C ILE A 34 -8.12 -3.95 0.39
N SER A 35 -7.36 -4.92 -0.13
CA SER A 35 -7.71 -6.33 0.00
C SER A 35 -6.51 -7.27 -0.01
N ILE A 36 -6.67 -8.39 0.67
CA ILE A 36 -5.84 -9.59 0.54
C ILE A 36 -6.78 -10.78 0.42
N GLY A 37 -6.61 -11.58 -0.64
CA GLY A 37 -7.58 -12.61 -0.99
C GLY A 37 -9.00 -12.04 -1.19
N ASN A 38 -9.99 -12.63 -0.53
CA ASN A 38 -11.41 -12.23 -0.61
C ASN A 38 -11.84 -11.27 0.51
N ILE A 39 -10.90 -10.72 1.27
CA ILE A 39 -11.20 -9.82 2.39
C ILE A 39 -10.96 -8.39 1.93
N PHE A 40 -11.97 -7.54 2.10
CA PHE A 40 -11.95 -6.15 1.64
C PHE A 40 -12.17 -5.19 2.81
N ASP A 41 -11.27 -4.21 2.92
CA ASP A 41 -11.49 -2.98 3.67
C ASP A 41 -12.21 -1.98 2.75
N ASN A 42 -13.50 -1.77 3.02
CA ASN A 42 -14.35 -0.86 2.25
C ASN A 42 -14.50 0.51 2.92
N ASP A 43 -13.71 0.82 3.94
CA ASP A 43 -13.81 2.09 4.64
C ASP A 43 -13.45 3.25 3.70
N GLU A 44 -14.28 4.29 3.73
CA GLU A 44 -13.95 5.57 3.14
C GLU A 44 -13.00 6.32 4.06
N VAL A 45 -11.76 6.46 3.61
CA VAL A 45 -10.66 6.94 4.44
C VAL A 45 -10.07 8.22 3.86
N ASN A 46 -9.95 9.25 4.68
CA ASN A 46 -9.24 10.47 4.29
C ASN A 46 -7.72 10.24 4.31
N MET A 47 -7.18 9.86 3.15
CA MET A 47 -5.76 9.58 2.94
C MET A 47 -4.85 10.83 3.04
N GLN A 48 -5.39 12.04 3.27
CA GLN A 48 -4.60 13.24 3.59
C GLN A 48 -4.31 13.37 5.09
N ASP A 49 -5.13 12.79 5.97
CA ASP A 49 -4.99 12.93 7.42
C ASP A 49 -3.81 12.09 7.96
N ASP A 50 -2.82 12.75 8.57
CA ASP A 50 -1.64 12.07 9.11
C ASP A 50 -1.95 11.07 10.23
N ARG A 51 -3.06 11.24 10.97
CA ARG A 51 -3.49 10.27 12.00
C ARG A 51 -3.98 8.97 11.37
N VAL A 52 -4.71 9.10 10.26
CA VAL A 52 -5.16 7.98 9.44
C VAL A 52 -3.96 7.24 8.87
N LEU A 53 -3.00 7.96 8.29
CA LEU A 53 -1.77 7.37 7.73
C LEU A 53 -0.94 6.67 8.80
N LYS A 54 -0.81 7.26 9.99
CA LYS A 54 -0.13 6.60 11.12
C LYS A 54 -0.82 5.30 11.54
N LYS A 55 -2.15 5.26 11.55
CA LYS A 55 -2.91 4.04 11.84
C LYS A 55 -2.62 2.96 10.80
N ILE A 56 -2.69 3.30 9.51
CA ILE A 56 -2.36 2.40 8.40
C ILE A 56 -0.92 1.88 8.52
N MET A 57 0.05 2.76 8.76
CA MET A 57 1.46 2.37 8.90
C MET A 57 1.75 1.51 10.13
N SER A 58 0.88 1.53 11.14
CA SER A 58 1.00 0.65 12.31
C SER A 58 0.42 -0.75 12.10
N SER A 59 -0.37 -0.95 11.03
CA SER A 59 -0.87 -2.26 10.63
C SER A 59 0.23 -3.12 10.01
N ASN A 60 0.24 -4.41 10.31
CA ASN A 60 1.17 -5.38 9.72
C ASN A 60 0.97 -5.58 8.21
N VAL A 61 -0.24 -5.27 7.72
CA VAL A 61 -0.63 -5.42 6.32
C VAL A 61 -1.03 -4.10 5.68
N PHE A 62 -0.73 -2.96 6.32
CA PHE A 62 -1.09 -1.61 5.86
C PHE A 62 -2.61 -1.45 5.61
N CYS A 63 -3.44 -2.13 6.39
CA CYS A 63 -4.91 -2.01 6.35
C CYS A 63 -5.38 -0.92 7.32
N TYR A 64 -6.48 -0.23 7.01
CA TYR A 64 -7.03 0.79 7.91
C TYR A 64 -7.98 0.18 8.95
N ASP A 65 -8.83 -0.76 8.54
CA ASP A 65 -9.75 -1.47 9.44
C ASP A 65 -8.99 -2.57 10.23
N ASN A 66 -9.10 -2.54 11.57
CA ASN A 66 -8.41 -3.46 12.47
C ASN A 66 -9.00 -4.88 12.46
N GLU A 67 -10.31 -5.02 12.23
CA GLU A 67 -10.95 -6.34 12.11
C GLU A 67 -10.59 -6.96 10.76
N LYS A 68 -10.60 -6.15 9.67
CA LYS A 68 -10.14 -6.62 8.36
C LYS A 68 -8.66 -6.93 8.33
N GLU A 69 -7.83 -6.20 9.05
CA GLU A 69 -6.43 -6.57 9.25
C GLU A 69 -6.30 -7.99 9.83
N LYS A 70 -7.05 -8.30 10.91
CA LYS A 70 -7.01 -9.65 11.52
C LYS A 70 -7.49 -10.71 10.53
N ASP A 71 -8.60 -10.46 9.84
CA ASP A 71 -9.13 -11.36 8.81
C ASP A 71 -8.07 -11.63 7.72
N MET A 72 -7.40 -10.57 7.23
CA MET A 72 -6.35 -10.67 6.20
C MET A 72 -5.14 -11.48 6.69
N ILE A 73 -4.69 -11.25 7.94
CA ILE A 73 -3.58 -12.01 8.54
C ILE A 73 -3.95 -13.50 8.63
N ASN A 74 -5.16 -13.82 9.12
CA ASN A 74 -5.63 -15.20 9.20
C ASN A 74 -5.66 -15.87 7.82
N ALA A 75 -6.13 -15.17 6.79
CA ALA A 75 -6.14 -15.70 5.43
C ALA A 75 -4.74 -15.96 4.88
N ILE A 76 -3.77 -15.10 5.19
CA ILE A 76 -2.35 -15.31 4.83
C ILE A 76 -1.81 -16.58 5.51
N ASP A 77 -2.09 -16.74 6.81
CA ASP A 77 -1.63 -17.91 7.57
C ASP A 77 -2.28 -19.20 7.07
N ASP A 78 -3.57 -19.19 6.75
CA ASP A 78 -4.29 -20.33 6.17
C ASP A 78 -3.74 -20.71 4.79
N ALA A 79 -3.52 -19.72 3.91
CA ALA A 79 -2.93 -19.97 2.59
C ALA A 79 -1.52 -20.59 2.74
N LYS A 80 -0.71 -20.05 3.65
CA LYS A 80 0.63 -20.58 3.95
C LYS A 80 0.58 -22.03 4.46
N GLN A 81 -0.34 -22.36 5.37
CA GLN A 81 -0.52 -23.73 5.88
C GLN A 81 -0.92 -24.70 4.77
N ASN A 82 -1.72 -24.24 3.81
CA ASN A 82 -2.19 -25.04 2.68
C ASN A 82 -1.22 -25.08 1.49
N GLY A 83 -0.07 -24.38 1.56
CA GLY A 83 0.88 -24.29 0.45
C GLY A 83 0.36 -23.47 -0.74
N ASP A 84 -0.59 -22.57 -0.48
CA ASP A 84 -1.23 -21.70 -1.47
C ASP A 84 -0.70 -20.25 -1.35
N THR A 85 -1.12 -19.39 -2.28
CA THR A 85 -0.71 -17.98 -2.34
C THR A 85 -1.91 -17.06 -2.49
N LEU A 86 -1.80 -15.85 -1.93
CA LEU A 86 -2.82 -14.82 -2.06
C LEU A 86 -2.27 -13.61 -2.80
N GLY A 87 -3.11 -13.04 -3.67
CA GLY A 87 -2.94 -11.69 -4.18
C GLY A 87 -3.70 -10.68 -3.33
N GLY A 88 -3.85 -9.47 -3.87
CA GLY A 88 -4.57 -8.39 -3.20
C GLY A 88 -4.67 -7.13 -4.05
N CYS A 89 -5.21 -6.08 -3.44
CA CYS A 89 -5.31 -4.75 -4.04
C CYS A 89 -4.74 -3.71 -3.09
N CYS A 90 -3.92 -2.81 -3.62
CA CYS A 90 -3.42 -1.64 -2.89
C CYS A 90 -3.96 -0.37 -3.53
N GLN A 91 -4.33 0.60 -2.71
CA GLN A 91 -4.67 1.95 -3.14
C GLN A 91 -3.43 2.84 -3.00
N ILE A 92 -3.10 3.56 -4.07
CA ILE A 92 -2.08 4.61 -4.06
C ILE A 92 -2.80 5.94 -4.24
N SER A 93 -2.50 6.92 -3.40
CA SER A 93 -3.04 8.27 -3.49
C SER A 93 -1.89 9.27 -3.59
N ALA A 94 -2.01 10.23 -4.51
CA ALA A 94 -1.05 11.31 -4.67
C ALA A 94 -1.77 12.65 -4.49
N PHE A 95 -1.22 13.52 -3.65
CA PHE A 95 -1.78 14.81 -3.28
C PHE A 95 -0.85 15.95 -3.72
N ASN A 96 -1.43 17.14 -3.81
CA ASN A 96 -0.74 18.36 -4.25
C ASN A 96 -0.11 18.25 -5.64
N ILE A 97 -0.72 17.47 -6.52
CA ILE A 97 -0.27 17.31 -7.89
C ILE A 97 -0.44 18.63 -8.65
N PRO A 98 0.62 19.17 -9.30
CA PRO A 98 0.51 20.37 -10.12
C PRO A 98 -0.49 20.18 -11.26
N VAL A 99 -1.26 21.23 -11.54
CA VAL A 99 -2.17 21.24 -12.69
C VAL A 99 -1.39 21.14 -14.00
N GLY A 100 -1.93 20.42 -14.98
CA GLY A 100 -1.34 20.31 -16.33
C GLY A 100 -0.35 19.16 -16.53
N LEU A 101 -0.27 18.19 -15.62
CA LEU A 101 0.41 16.91 -15.89
C LEU A 101 -0.41 16.06 -16.87
N GLY A 102 0.26 15.56 -17.91
CA GLY A 102 -0.31 14.73 -18.98
C GLY A 102 0.74 14.38 -20.01
#